data_AF-A0A3C1Z437-F1
#
_entry.id   AF-A0A3C1Z437-F1
#
_cell.length_a   1.000
_cell.length_b   1.000
_cell.length_c   1.000
_cell.angle_alpha   90.00
_cell.angle_beta   90.00
_cell.angle_gamma   90.00
#
_symmetry.space_group_name_H-M   'P 1'
#
loop_
_entity.id
_entity.type
_entity.pdbx_description
1 polymer ?
#
loop_
_entity_poly.entity_id
_entity_poly.type
_entity_poly.pdbx_seq_one_letter_code
_entity_poly.pdbx_strand_id
1 'polypeptide(L)'
;MPEMLRRMLPRRFSEGSTLTAVVRWDKIDTNRDAIGGFGDLEQLSLGLNFRPIEDTVFKVSYQFGMRAFNPNTSQQIHDNAVVVSAATYF
;
A
#
# COMPACT_ATOMS: atom_id res chain seq x y z
N MET A 1 -19.54 4.12 -6.33
CA MET A 1 -19.38 3.28 -5.12
C MET A 1 -20.25 2.03 -5.22
N PRO A 2 -19.77 0.82 -4.85
CA PRO A 2 -20.59 -0.40 -4.92
C PRO A 2 -21.86 -0.31 -4.08
N GLU A 3 -23.00 -0.75 -4.62
CA GLU A 3 -24.31 -0.64 -3.94
C GLU A 3 -24.36 -1.35 -2.59
N MET A 4 -23.66 -2.49 -2.46
CA MET A 4 -23.60 -3.27 -1.22
C MET A 4 -23.05 -2.45 -0.05
N LEU A 5 -21.96 -1.71 -0.26
CA LEU A 5 -21.34 -0.86 0.78
C LEU A 5 -22.24 0.33 1.14
N ARG A 6 -22.95 0.87 0.14
CA ARG A 6 -23.91 1.96 0.32
C ARG A 6 -25.10 1.54 1.18
N ARG A 7 -25.59 0.31 1.03
CA ARG A 7 -26.67 -0.24 1.86
C ARG A 7 -26.23 -0.56 3.29
N MET A 8 -24.97 -1.00 3.48
CA MET A 8 -24.45 -1.35 4.80
C MET A 8 -24.13 -0.12 5.68
N LEU A 9 -23.59 0.95 5.10
CA LEU A 9 -23.17 2.15 5.84
C LEU A 9 -23.49 3.46 5.07
N PRO A 10 -24.78 3.79 4.87
CA PRO A 10 -25.22 4.89 3.99
C PRO A 10 -24.75 6.28 4.44
N ARG A 11 -24.50 6.49 5.75
CA ARG A 11 -23.97 7.76 6.29
C ARG A 11 -22.49 7.99 5.98
N ARG A 12 -21.73 6.92 5.72
CA ARG A 12 -20.29 6.99 5.42
C ARG A 12 -20.03 6.85 3.92
N PHE A 13 -20.87 6.10 3.23
CA PHE A 13 -20.76 5.80 1.81
C PHE A 13 -21.85 6.52 1.04
N SER A 14 -21.64 7.82 0.76
CA SER A 14 -22.54 8.66 -0.03
C SER A 14 -22.24 8.56 -1.53
N GLU A 15 -23.09 9.19 -2.35
CA GLU A 15 -22.93 9.24 -3.82
C GLU A 15 -21.61 9.91 -4.26
N GLY A 16 -21.14 10.89 -3.49
CA GLY A 16 -19.87 11.58 -3.70
C GLY A 16 -18.65 10.86 -3.12
N SER A 17 -18.83 9.75 -2.41
CA SER A 17 -17.72 9.03 -1.78
C SER A 17 -17.17 7.93 -2.68
N THR A 18 -15.85 7.74 -2.63
CA THR A 18 -15.13 6.73 -3.43
C THR A 18 -14.26 5.87 -2.53
N LEU A 19 -14.34 4.55 -2.72
CA LEU A 19 -13.46 3.58 -2.09
C LEU A 19 -12.69 2.86 -3.20
N THR A 20 -11.37 2.84 -3.07
CA THR A 20 -10.47 2.22 -4.04
C THR A 20 -9.59 1.20 -3.33
N ALA A 21 -9.60 -0.03 -3.81
CA ALA A 21 -8.63 -1.04 -3.43
C ALA A 21 -7.40 -0.94 -4.34
N VAL A 22 -6.21 -1.09 -3.76
CA VAL A 22 -4.93 -1.00 -4.46
C VAL A 22 -4.09 -2.23 -4.11
N VAL A 23 -3.55 -2.86 -5.14
CA VAL A 23 -2.51 -3.89 -5.00
C VAL A 23 -1.30 -3.38 -5.77
N ARG A 24 -0.13 -3.41 -5.13
CA ARG A 24 1.13 -2.97 -5.73
C ARG A 24 2.19 -4.03 -5.50
N TRP A 25 2.84 -4.45 -6.58
CA TRP A 25 4.00 -5.32 -6.55
C TRP A 25 5.22 -4.52 -7.00
N ASP A 26 6.23 -4.46 -6.15
CA ASP A 26 7.48 -3.76 -6.40
C ASP A 26 8.63 -4.76 -6.47
N LYS A 27 9.41 -4.66 -7.54
CA LYS A 27 10.67 -5.38 -7.68
C LYS A 27 11.75 -4.40 -8.13
N ILE A 28 12.77 -4.27 -7.31
CA ILE A 28 13.91 -3.38 -7.53
C ILE A 28 15.16 -4.26 -7.46
N ASP A 29 16.03 -4.10 -8.45
CA ASP A 29 17.34 -4.72 -8.49
C ASP A 29 18.35 -3.62 -8.81
N THR A 30 19.15 -3.24 -7.81
CA THR A 30 20.19 -2.22 -7.93
C THR A 30 21.56 -2.81 -8.25
N ASN A 31 21.69 -4.14 -8.36
CA ASN A 31 22.94 -4.84 -8.60
C ASN A 31 22.72 -5.98 -9.61
N ARG A 32 22.56 -5.58 -10.89
CA ARG A 32 22.22 -6.48 -12.01
C ARG A 32 23.22 -7.60 -12.27
N ASP A 33 24.41 -7.53 -11.69
CA ASP A 33 25.48 -8.50 -11.89
C ASP A 33 25.33 -9.74 -10.98
N ALA A 34 24.52 -9.67 -9.93
CA ALA A 34 24.31 -10.76 -8.97
C ALA A 34 22.83 -10.96 -8.61
N ILE A 35 22.17 -11.90 -9.32
CA ILE A 35 20.76 -12.25 -9.08
C ILE A 35 20.58 -12.87 -7.69
N GLY A 36 19.64 -12.35 -6.90
CA GLY A 36 19.25 -12.91 -5.61
C GLY A 36 20.07 -12.39 -4.43
N GLY A 37 20.89 -11.37 -4.64
CA GLY A 37 21.85 -10.88 -3.65
C GLY A 37 21.58 -9.46 -3.16
N PHE A 38 22.64 -8.81 -2.68
CA PHE A 38 22.61 -7.42 -2.26
C PHE A 38 22.11 -6.51 -3.40
N GLY A 39 21.13 -5.66 -3.11
CA GLY A 39 20.50 -4.76 -4.09
C GLY A 39 19.13 -5.22 -4.59
N ASP A 40 18.75 -6.46 -4.29
CA ASP A 40 17.41 -6.97 -4.57
C ASP A 40 16.41 -6.60 -3.48
N LEU A 41 15.35 -5.90 -3.87
CA LEU A 41 14.20 -5.57 -3.04
C LEU A 41 12.90 -6.01 -3.72
N GLU A 42 12.06 -6.73 -2.98
CA GLU A 42 10.74 -7.17 -3.42
C GLU A 42 9.72 -6.92 -2.33
N GLN A 43 8.65 -6.20 -2.69
CA GLN A 43 7.60 -5.80 -1.77
C GLN A 43 6.23 -5.97 -2.42
N LEU A 44 5.30 -6.53 -1.65
CA LEU A 44 3.88 -6.56 -2.00
C LEU A 44 3.15 -5.59 -1.06
N SER A 45 2.34 -4.70 -1.60
CA SER A 45 1.53 -3.76 -0.83
C SER A 45 0.05 -3.93 -1.16
N LEU A 46 -0.76 -4.04 -0.11
CA LEU A 46 -2.22 -4.07 -0.20
C LEU A 46 -2.76 -2.81 0.49
N GLY A 47 -3.61 -2.05 -0.20
CA GLY A 47 -4.09 -0.78 0.28
C GLY A 47 -5.57 -0.54 0.02
N LEU A 48 -6.17 0.29 0.88
CA LEU A 48 -7.51 0.83 0.73
C LEU A 48 -7.44 2.35 0.84
N ASN A 49 -8.00 3.04 -0.14
CA ASN A 49 -8.13 4.50 -0.17
C ASN A 49 -9.61 4.86 -0.11
N PHE A 50 -10.00 5.60 0.92
CA PHE A 50 -11.36 6.07 1.11
C PHE A 50 -11.42 7.59 1.02
N ARG A 51 -12.23 8.08 0.08
CA ARG A 51 -12.51 9.49 -0.15
C ARG A 51 -13.98 9.75 0.24
N PRO A 52 -14.27 10.25 1.46
CA PRO A 52 -15.66 10.53 1.87
C PRO A 52 -16.30 11.71 1.13
N ILE A 53 -15.49 12.73 0.81
CA ILE A 53 -15.83 13.92 0.04
C ILE A 53 -14.69 14.21 -0.94
N GLU A 54 -14.91 15.01 -1.97
CA GLU A 54 -13.93 15.25 -3.04
C GLU A 54 -12.54 15.63 -2.52
N ASP A 55 -12.51 16.47 -1.48
CA ASP A 55 -11.29 17.10 -0.98
C ASP A 55 -10.60 16.34 0.16
N THR A 56 -11.13 15.21 0.64
CA THR A 56 -10.54 14.49 1.78
C THR A 56 -10.28 13.04 1.44
N VAL A 57 -9.12 12.50 1.81
CA VAL A 57 -8.79 11.09 1.63
C VAL A 57 -8.15 10.50 2.88
N PHE A 58 -8.58 9.28 3.22
CA PHE A 58 -7.97 8.39 4.21
C PHE A 58 -7.39 7.18 3.49
N LYS A 59 -6.21 6.74 3.89
CA LYS A 59 -5.53 5.59 3.30
C LYS A 59 -5.01 4.68 4.39
N VAL A 60 -5.14 3.38 4.17
CA VAL A 60 -4.46 2.36 4.96
C VAL A 60 -3.83 1.36 4.01
N SER A 61 -2.58 1.01 4.25
CA SER A 61 -1.89 -0.04 3.49
C SER A 61 -1.06 -0.92 4.40
N TYR A 62 -1.04 -2.20 4.08
CA TYR A 62 -0.12 -3.17 4.64
C TYR A 62 0.93 -3.52 3.58
N GLN A 63 2.20 -3.47 3.98
CA GLN A 63 3.34 -3.74 3.12
C GLN A 63 4.06 -4.99 3.62
N PHE A 64 4.20 -5.97 2.74
CA PHE A 64 4.92 -7.21 2.95
C PHE A 64 6.33 -7.07 2.35
N GLY A 65 7.36 -7.06 3.20
CA GLY A 65 8.75 -7.17 2.76
C GLY A 65 9.05 -8.62 2.38
N MET A 66 9.00 -8.95 1.08
CA MET A 66 9.21 -10.32 0.61
C MET A 66 10.70 -10.64 0.48
N ARG A 67 11.47 -9.68 -0.05
CA ARG A 67 12.92 -9.81 -0.20
C ARG A 67 13.57 -8.47 0.06
N ALA A 68 14.47 -8.42 1.04
CA ALA A 68 15.36 -7.30 1.26
C ALA A 68 16.59 -7.85 1.98
N PHE A 69 17.79 -7.37 1.67
CA PHE A 69 19.02 -7.83 2.30
C PHE A 69 19.77 -6.68 2.97
N ASN A 70 20.33 -6.95 4.14
CA ASN A 70 21.18 -5.98 4.83
C ASN A 70 22.54 -5.87 4.11
N PRO A 71 22.99 -4.66 3.72
CA PRO A 71 24.28 -4.45 3.05
C PRO A 71 25.48 -5.00 3.80
N ASN A 72 25.42 -4.96 5.13
CA ASN A 72 26.58 -5.21 5.99
C ASN A 72 26.64 -6.66 6.48
N THR A 73 25.49 -7.34 6.55
CA THR A 73 25.40 -8.70 7.10
C THR A 73 24.96 -9.74 6.08
N SER A 74 24.51 -9.33 4.88
CA SER A 74 23.93 -10.19 3.84
C SER A 74 22.75 -11.05 4.33
N GLN A 75 22.16 -10.70 5.47
CA GLN A 75 21.00 -11.37 6.02
C GLN A 75 19.72 -10.79 5.43
N GLN A 76 18.71 -11.64 5.25
CA GLN A 76 17.40 -11.22 4.80
C GLN A 76 16.70 -10.41 5.91
N ILE A 77 16.24 -9.22 5.54
CA ILE A 77 15.44 -8.34 6.37
C ILE A 77 13.97 -8.69 6.14
N HIS A 78 13.24 -8.89 7.24
CA HIS A 78 11.81 -9.20 7.23
C HIS A 78 11.04 -8.04 7.87
N ASP A 79 10.97 -6.93 7.14
CA ASP A 79 10.31 -5.71 7.61
C ASP A 79 8.95 -5.58 6.92
N ASN A 80 7.89 -5.77 7.70
CA ASN A 80 6.52 -5.49 7.29
C ASN A 80 6.06 -4.20 7.93
N ALA A 81 5.18 -3.46 7.24
CA ALA A 81 4.71 -2.16 7.73
C ALA A 81 3.20 -1.98 7.54
N VAL A 82 2.56 -1.35 8.53
CA VAL A 82 1.23 -0.74 8.39
C VAL A 82 1.43 0.75 8.22
N VAL A 83 0.91 1.31 7.12
CA VAL A 83 0.96 2.74 6.83
C VAL A 83 -0.46 3.28 6.84
N VAL A 84 -0.71 4.28 7.68
CA VAL A 84 -1.97 5.01 7.75
C VAL A 84 -1.70 6.45 7.34
N SER A 85 -2.57 7.01 6.50
CA SER A 85 -2.40 8.36 5.96
C SER A 85 -3.74 9.08 5.84
N ALA A 86 -3.71 10.39 6.00
CA ALA A 86 -4.85 11.26 5.72
C ALA A 86 -4.35 12.51 4.98
N ALA A 87 -5.15 13.01 4.05
CA ALA A 87 -4.87 14.26 3.35
C ALA A 87 -6.17 15.03 3.06
N THR A 88 -6.07 16.36 3.08
CA THR A 88 -7.13 17.28 2.67
C THR A 88 -6.60 18.25 1.61
N TYR A 89 -7.44 18.61 0.66
CA TYR A 89 -7.15 19.58 -0.40
C TYR A 89 -8.04 20.83 -0.19
N PHE A 90 -7.60 21.99 -0.68
CA PHE A 90 -8.24 23.29 -0.48
C PHE A 90 -8.06 24.19 -1.70
#